data_AF-A0A7C0ZBK5-F1
#
_entry.id   AF-A0A7C0ZBK5-F1
#
_cell.length_a   1.000
_cell.length_b   1.000
_cell.length_c   1.000
_cell.angle_alpha   90.00
_cell.angle_beta   90.00
_cell.angle_gamma   90.00
#
_symmetry.space_group_name_H-M   'P 1'
#
loop_
_entity.id
_entity.type
_entity.pdbx_description
1 polymer ?
#
loop_
_entity_poly.entity_id
_entity_poly.type
_entity_poly.pdbx_seq_one_letter_code
_entity_poly.pdbx_strand_id
1 'polypeptide(L)'
;MSIAEEKRKIRETIRRFDSRIEKMHLDFQKFRSGEEKKIPDWESLERELIVFSRQKLFDQELINLLDQVLYKFQNRKRIWLRWVEERYH
;
A
#
# COMPACT_ATOMS: atom_id res chain seq x y z
N MET A 1 26.95 -6.54 3.00
CA MET A 1 25.96 -6.47 1.90
C MET A 1 26.48 -5.51 0.86
N SER A 2 26.46 -5.90 -0.40
CA SER A 2 26.81 -4.98 -1.48
C SER A 2 25.69 -3.94 -1.67
N ILE A 3 26.03 -2.77 -2.21
CA ILE A 3 25.06 -1.73 -2.58
C ILE A 3 23.98 -2.31 -3.52
N ALA A 4 24.35 -3.26 -4.39
CA ALA A 4 23.42 -3.92 -5.30
C ALA A 4 22.39 -4.80 -4.57
N GLU A 5 22.80 -5.53 -3.54
CA GLU A 5 21.90 -6.35 -2.72
C GLU A 5 20.91 -5.48 -1.92
N GLU A 6 21.37 -4.36 -1.38
CA GLU A 6 20.52 -3.42 -0.64
C GLU A 6 19.46 -2.80 -1.55
N LYS A 7 19.87 -2.30 -2.73
CA LYS A 7 18.93 -1.79 -3.75
C LYS A 7 17.90 -2.84 -4.15
N ARG A 8 18.33 -4.09 -4.34
CA ARG A 8 17.42 -5.20 -4.66
C ARG A 8 16.38 -5.42 -3.55
N LYS A 9 16.80 -5.44 -2.29
CA LYS A 9 15.89 -5.62 -1.13
C LYS A 9 14.87 -4.49 -1.02
N ILE A 10 15.30 -3.25 -1.24
CA ILE A 10 14.40 -2.09 -1.24
C ILE A 10 13.37 -2.22 -2.36
N ARG A 11 13.81 -2.55 -3.58
CA ARG A 11 12.91 -2.76 -4.73
C ARG A 11 11.90 -3.87 -4.49
N GLU A 12 12.34 -5.00 -3.93
CA GLU A 12 11.45 -6.11 -3.57
C GLU A 12 10.43 -5.69 -2.50
N THR A 13 10.85 -4.89 -1.51
CA THR A 13 9.95 -4.35 -0.49
C THR A 13 8.89 -3.41 -1.10
N ILE A 14 9.29 -2.50 -1.98
CA ILE A 14 8.35 -1.60 -2.68
C ILE A 14 7.33 -2.41 -3.49
N ARG A 15 7.76 -3.45 -4.22
CA ARG A 15 6.85 -4.34 -4.97
C ARG A 15 5.89 -5.12 -4.08
N ARG A 16 6.34 -5.51 -2.88
CA ARG A 16 5.45 -6.14 -1.89
C ARG A 16 4.36 -5.18 -1.42
N PHE A 17 4.69 -3.90 -1.19
CA PHE A 17 3.67 -2.90 -0.87
C PHE A 17 2.66 -2.76 -2.00
N ASP A 18 3.12 -2.63 -3.25
CA ASP A 18 2.23 -2.54 -4.42
C ASP A 18 1.25 -3.73 -4.50
N SER A 19 1.77 -4.94 -4.33
CA SER A 19 0.96 -6.17 -4.36
C SER A 19 -0.04 -6.23 -3.20
N ARG A 20 0.34 -5.75 -2.01
CA ARG A 20 -0.56 -5.66 -0.85
C ARG A 20 -1.66 -4.63 -1.06
N ILE A 21 -1.37 -3.51 -1.71
CA ILE A 21 -2.39 -2.51 -2.05
C ILE A 21 -3.44 -3.11 -2.98
N GLU A 22 -3.03 -3.85 -4.01
CA GLU A 22 -3.97 -4.50 -4.92
C GLU A 22 -4.79 -5.59 -4.23
N LYS A 23 -4.16 -6.42 -3.40
CA LYS A 23 -4.88 -7.41 -2.60
C LYS A 23 -5.90 -6.75 -1.68
N MET A 24 -5.49 -5.70 -0.95
CA MET A 24 -6.36 -4.93 -0.07
C MET A 24 -7.53 -4.33 -0.85
N HIS A 25 -7.31 -3.90 -2.09
CA HIS A 25 -8.39 -3.39 -2.94
C HIS A 25 -9.46 -4.44 -3.25
N LEU A 26 -9.05 -5.68 -3.54
CA LEU A 26 -9.98 -6.80 -3.72
C LEU A 26 -10.70 -7.15 -2.41
N ASP A 27 -10.00 -7.11 -1.27
CA ASP A 27 -10.60 -7.37 0.04
C ASP A 27 -11.67 -6.31 0.38
N PHE A 28 -11.42 -5.05 0.04
CA PHE A 28 -12.42 -3.98 0.15
C PHE A 28 -13.60 -4.15 -0.81
N GLN A 29 -13.37 -4.69 -2.01
CA GLN A 29 -14.43 -4.99 -2.95
C GLN A 29 -15.35 -6.10 -2.40
N LYS A 30 -14.78 -7.14 -1.78
CA LYS A 30 -15.52 -8.20 -1.07
C LYS A 30 -16.25 -7.67 0.16
N PHE A 31 -15.63 -6.77 0.91
CA PHE A 31 -16.29 -6.09 2.02
C PHE A 31 -17.50 -5.30 1.52
N ARG A 32 -17.35 -4.57 0.41
CA ARG A 32 -18.46 -3.82 -0.19
C ARG A 32 -19.59 -4.73 -0.67
N SER A 33 -19.29 -5.84 -1.36
CA SER A 33 -20.30 -6.81 -1.82
C SER A 33 -20.95 -7.60 -0.67
N GLY A 34 -20.35 -7.55 0.52
CA GLY A 34 -20.83 -8.25 1.72
C GLY A 34 -20.39 -9.69 1.85
N GLU A 35 -19.49 -10.15 0.98
CA GLU A 35 -18.77 -11.42 1.13
C GLU A 35 -17.87 -11.41 2.36
N GLU A 36 -17.28 -10.26 2.68
CA GLU A 36 -16.47 -10.04 3.89
C GLU A 36 -17.22 -9.14 4.87
N LYS A 37 -17.23 -9.53 6.16
CA LYS A 37 -17.95 -8.77 7.20
C LYS A 37 -17.06 -7.76 7.91
N LYS A 38 -15.75 -7.98 7.89
CA LYS A 38 -14.78 -7.13 8.56
C LYS A 38 -14.17 -6.12 7.59
N ILE A 39 -14.02 -4.87 8.05
CA ILE A 39 -13.26 -3.86 7.31
C ILE A 39 -11.81 -4.33 7.18
N PRO A 40 -11.23 -4.38 5.97
CA PRO A 40 -9.82 -4.71 5.80
C PRO A 40 -8.91 -3.71 6.52
N ASP A 41 -7.85 -4.21 7.16
CA ASP A 41 -6.94 -3.41 7.99
C ASP A 41 -5.95 -2.58 7.14
N TRP A 42 -6.46 -1.48 6.59
CA TRP A 42 -5.68 -0.54 5.80
C TRP A 42 -4.76 0.32 6.66
N GLU A 43 -5.06 0.51 7.95
CA GLU A 43 -4.27 1.34 8.87
C GLU A 43 -2.89 0.74 9.12
N SER A 44 -2.82 -0.59 9.29
CA SER A 44 -1.53 -1.29 9.40
C SER A 44 -0.67 -1.11 8.15
N LEU A 45 -1.26 -1.23 6.95
CA LEU A 45 -0.55 -0.99 5.70
C LEU A 45 -0.05 0.47 5.58
N GLU A 46 -0.86 1.45 5.98
CA GLU A 46 -0.46 2.85 6.01
C GLU A 46 0.74 3.09 6.94
N ARG A 47 0.69 2.54 8.16
CA ARG A 47 1.77 2.67 9.14
C ARG A 47 3.08 2.11 8.59
N GLU A 48 3.03 0.94 7.97
CA GLU A 48 4.21 0.33 7.35
C GLU A 48 4.78 1.18 6.20
N LEU A 49 3.91 1.72 5.34
CA LEU A 49 4.30 2.62 4.25
C LEU A 49 4.97 3.90 4.78
N ILE A 50 4.41 4.52 5.83
CA ILE A 50 4.98 5.73 6.44
C ILE A 50 6.35 5.45 7.08
N VAL A 51 6.48 4.32 7.78
CA VAL A 51 7.77 3.94 8.39
C VAL A 51 8.81 3.70 7.29
N PHE A 52 8.42 3.02 6.21
CA PHE A 52 9.31 2.76 5.09
C PHE A 52 9.67 4.03 4.32
N SER A 53 8.73 4.95 4.09
CA SER A 53 8.97 6.18 3.32
C SER A 53 9.90 7.17 4.01
N ARG A 54 10.09 7.04 5.32
CA ARG A 54 11.06 7.83 6.10
C ARG A 54 12.50 7.33 5.96
N GLN A 55 12.71 6.17 5.36
CA GLN A 55 14.06 5.67 5.12
C GLN A 55 14.75 6.54 4.07
N LYS A 56 16.04 6.84 4.27
CA LYS A 56 16.83 7.60 3.31
C LYS A 56 17.10 6.72 2.08
N LEU A 57 16.42 7.03 0.98
CA LEU A 57 16.71 6.47 -0.35
C LEU A 57 17.56 7.46 -1.12
N PHE A 58 18.67 7.00 -1.68
CA PHE A 58 19.58 7.83 -2.51
C PHE A 58 19.49 7.50 -4.00
N ASP A 59 18.75 6.46 -4.35
CA ASP A 59 18.57 6.01 -5.72
C ASP A 59 17.26 6.57 -6.27
N GLN A 60 17.36 7.36 -7.35
CA GLN A 60 16.21 8.04 -7.96
C GLN A 60 15.17 7.05 -8.52
N GLU A 61 15.58 5.89 -9.01
CA GLU A 61 14.66 4.87 -9.50
C GLU A 61 13.81 4.33 -8.34
N LEU A 62 14.45 4.06 -7.19
CA LEU A 62 13.76 3.56 -6.00
C LEU A 62 12.84 4.62 -5.38
N ILE A 63 13.23 5.89 -5.40
CA ILE A 63 12.39 7.00 -4.97
C ILE A 63 11.13 7.07 -5.85
N ASN A 64 11.30 7.09 -7.18
CA ASN A 64 10.17 7.17 -8.11
C ASN A 64 9.21 5.98 -7.96
N LEU A 65 9.75 4.77 -7.77
CA LEU A 65 8.94 3.57 -7.52
C LEU A 65 8.15 3.67 -6.22
N LEU A 66 8.77 4.17 -5.15
CA LEU A 66 8.11 4.38 -3.88
C LEU A 66 7.00 5.43 -4.00
N ASP A 67 7.26 6.55 -4.67
CA ASP A 67 6.29 7.62 -4.87
C ASP A 67 5.05 7.14 -5.64
N GLN A 68 5.25 6.32 -6.67
CA GLN A 68 4.14 5.69 -7.40
C GLN A 68 3.28 4.82 -6.49
N VAL A 69 3.90 4.01 -5.64
CA VAL A 69 3.20 3.13 -4.69
C VAL A 69 2.46 3.95 -3.62
N LEU A 70 3.07 5.02 -3.10
CA LEU A 70 2.43 5.92 -2.13
C LEU A 70 1.23 6.64 -2.75
N TYR A 71 1.39 7.17 -3.96
CA TYR A 71 0.30 7.82 -4.69
C TYR A 71 -0.86 6.86 -4.94
N LYS A 72 -0.54 5.63 -5.38
CA LYS A 72 -1.52 4.56 -5.59
C LYS A 72 -2.25 4.23 -4.28
N PHE A 73 -1.53 4.06 -3.17
CA PHE A 73 -2.14 3.82 -1.87
C PHE A 73 -3.11 4.92 -1.47
N GLN A 74 -2.71 6.20 -1.55
CA GLN A 74 -3.56 7.32 -1.17
C GLN A 74 -4.85 7.39 -2.00
N ASN A 75 -4.73 7.16 -3.32
CA ASN A 75 -5.90 7.08 -4.19
C ASN A 75 -6.84 5.92 -3.83
N ARG A 76 -6.29 4.73 -3.58
CA ARG A 76 -7.07 3.55 -3.19
C ARG A 76 -7.70 3.72 -1.81
N LYS A 77 -6.98 4.25 -0.83
CA LYS A 77 -7.48 4.56 0.52
C LYS A 77 -8.72 5.46 0.46
N ARG A 78 -8.69 6.53 -0.35
CA ARG A 78 -9.86 7.40 -0.53
C ARG A 78 -11.08 6.64 -1.05
N ILE A 79 -10.89 5.71 -1.98
CA ILE A 79 -11.98 4.86 -2.51
C ILE A 79 -12.49 3.91 -1.42
N TRP A 80 -11.59 3.27 -0.69
CA TRP A 80 -11.92 2.33 0.38
C TRP A 80 -12.73 2.97 1.50
N LEU A 81 -12.31 4.14 1.98
CA LEU A 81 -13.03 4.87 3.03
C LEU A 81 -14.43 5.27 2.57
N ARG A 82 -14.57 5.70 1.31
CA ARG A 82 -15.89 5.96 0.74
C ARG A 82 -16.77 4.71 0.71
N TRP A 83 -16.22 3.55 0.36
CA TRP A 83 -17.00 2.29 0.38
C TRP A 83 -17.39 1.86 1.80
N VAL A 84 -16.55 2.17 2.79
CA VAL A 84 -16.89 1.96 4.20
C VAL A 84 -18.08 2.85 4.56
N GLU A 85 -18.01 4.15 4.29
CA GLU A 85 -19.12 5.09 4.52
C GLU A 85 -20.41 4.64 3.82
N GLU A 86 -20.36 4.26 2.54
CA GLU A 86 -21.51 3.77 1.75
C GLU A 86 -22.18 2.52 2.32
N ARG A 87 -21.49 1.72 3.14
CA ARG A 87 -22.03 0.49 3.74
C ARG A 87 -22.66 0.72 5.11
N TYR A 88 -22.26 1.78 5.81
CA TYR A 88 -22.78 2.14 7.14
C TYR A 88 -23.90 3.19 7.08
N HIS A 89 -24.16 3.78 5.90
CA HIS A 89 -25.30 4.66 5.60
C HIS A 89 -26.41 3.90 4.85
#